data_AF-A0A914Z930-F1
#
_entry.id   AF-A0A914Z930-F1
#
_cell.length_a   1.000
_cell.length_b   1.000
_cell.length_c   1.000
_cell.angle_alpha   90.00
_cell.angle_beta   90.00
_cell.angle_gamma   90.00
#
_symmetry.space_group_name_H-M   'P 1'
#
loop_
_entity.id
_entity.type
_entity.pdbx_description
1 polymer ?
#
loop_
_entity_poly.entity_id
_entity_poly.type
_entity_poly.pdbx_seq_one_letter_code
_entity_poly.pdbx_strand_id
1 'polypeptide(L)'
;MILLQIELYFVLFVYYFGFGVSTEAAATVVVAKVNDTTLLSGCSSHCTLDFDKTLECWTKTLKFYEQTLVGGLRHYSNVLTNIGYWSKHNKKTPIDFQKYEAETIARMRKIEPGNAEDEDAVIEPSDYEEIVENLVEKSKKTYENMVHQNNPNQTPLPSVCPLGCEKSWDPWYLMFLISAGISVILGFVTMIFVWFLDKRDTEEARLELAECEVVKLEPKDSIADKIK
;
A
#
# COMPACT_ATOMS: atom_id res chain seq x y z
N MET A 1 25.54 -8.41 41.06
CA MET A 1 24.89 -9.61 40.50
C MET A 1 23.42 -9.37 40.13
N ILE A 2 22.69 -8.52 40.86
CA ILE A 2 21.28 -8.17 40.57
C ILE A 2 21.13 -7.28 39.30
N LEU A 3 22.05 -6.34 39.05
CA LEU A 3 22.02 -5.52 37.83
C LEU A 3 22.15 -6.33 36.52
N LEU A 4 22.97 -7.37 36.51
CA LEU A 4 23.15 -8.25 35.34
C LEU A 4 21.90 -9.09 35.04
N GLN A 5 21.08 -9.40 36.06
CA GLN A 5 19.79 -10.06 35.85
C GLN A 5 18.75 -9.11 35.28
N ILE A 6 18.75 -7.83 35.71
CA ILE A 6 17.81 -6.83 35.19
C ILE A 6 18.10 -6.51 33.72
N GLU A 7 19.37 -6.37 33.34
CA GLU A 7 19.80 -6.20 31.95
C GLU A 7 19.36 -7.38 31.05
N LEU A 8 19.54 -8.62 31.51
CA LEU A 8 19.12 -9.81 30.74
C LEU A 8 17.59 -9.89 30.61
N TYR A 9 16.84 -9.57 31.68
CA TYR A 9 15.39 -9.54 31.65
C TYR A 9 14.86 -8.42 30.77
N PHE A 10 15.53 -7.26 30.72
CA PHE A 10 15.12 -6.14 29.88
C PHE A 10 15.39 -6.42 28.39
N VAL A 11 16.54 -7.01 28.07
CA VAL A 11 16.84 -7.45 26.69
C VAL A 11 15.87 -8.56 26.27
N LEU A 12 15.59 -9.55 27.12
CA LEU A 12 14.59 -10.59 26.83
C LEU A 12 13.17 -10.03 26.72
N PHE A 13 12.79 -9.06 27.54
CA PHE A 13 11.48 -8.41 27.49
C PHE A 13 11.32 -7.61 26.20
N VAL A 14 12.32 -6.83 25.79
CA VAL A 14 12.31 -6.10 24.50
C VAL A 14 12.31 -7.07 23.32
N TYR A 15 13.02 -8.19 23.39
CA TYR A 15 13.05 -9.18 22.31
C TYR A 15 11.74 -9.98 22.21
N TYR A 16 11.13 -10.39 23.33
CA TYR A 16 9.87 -11.15 23.35
C TYR A 16 8.62 -10.27 23.14
N PHE A 17 8.56 -9.07 23.74
CA PHE A 17 7.41 -8.17 23.54
C PHE A 17 7.55 -7.28 22.30
N GLY A 18 8.77 -6.95 21.86
CA GLY A 18 8.99 -6.18 20.63
C GLY A 18 8.63 -6.93 19.35
N PHE A 19 8.70 -8.28 19.37
CA PHE A 19 8.25 -9.12 18.25
C PHE A 19 6.88 -9.78 18.47
N GLY A 20 6.38 -9.88 19.71
CA GLY A 20 5.14 -10.60 20.03
C GLY A 20 3.84 -9.80 19.93
N VAL A 21 3.88 -8.46 19.87
CA VAL A 21 2.66 -7.62 19.90
C VAL A 21 2.15 -7.24 18.49
N SER A 22 2.81 -7.68 17.41
CA SER A 22 2.42 -7.27 16.05
C SER A 22 1.48 -8.20 15.29
N THR A 23 1.00 -9.32 15.85
CA THR A 23 0.19 -10.28 15.07
C THR A 23 -1.30 -10.34 15.38
N GLU A 24 -1.80 -9.74 16.47
CA GLU A 24 -3.23 -9.90 16.83
C GLU A 24 -4.04 -8.61 17.00
N ALA A 25 -3.40 -7.43 17.10
CA ALA A 25 -4.13 -6.16 17.25
C ALA A 25 -4.25 -5.33 15.95
N ALA A 26 -3.71 -5.80 14.82
CA ALA A 26 -3.78 -5.10 13.53
C ALA A 26 -4.91 -5.60 12.61
N ALA A 27 -5.83 -6.41 13.12
CA ALA A 27 -6.98 -6.89 12.37
C ALA A 27 -8.19 -5.96 12.54
N THR A 28 -8.09 -4.68 12.20
CA THR A 28 -9.28 -3.90 11.79
C THR A 28 -8.91 -2.57 11.13
N VAL A 29 -9.57 -2.33 10.00
CA VAL A 29 -9.63 -1.08 9.21
C VAL A 29 -8.44 -0.82 8.30
N VAL A 30 -8.36 -1.61 7.22
CA VAL A 30 -7.83 -1.10 5.95
C VAL A 30 -9.03 -0.86 5.03
N VAL A 31 -9.64 0.32 5.12
CA VAL A 31 -10.40 0.84 3.98
C VAL A 31 -9.39 1.55 3.10
N ALA A 32 -8.95 0.87 2.05
CA ALA A 32 -8.16 1.48 1.00
C ALA A 32 -8.99 2.60 0.38
N LYS A 33 -8.56 3.84 0.58
CA LYS A 33 -9.14 5.01 -0.07
C LYS A 33 -8.70 4.98 -1.54
N VAL A 34 -9.48 4.31 -2.37
CA VAL A 34 -9.46 4.59 -3.80
C VAL A 34 -10.18 5.92 -3.98
N ASN A 35 -9.48 6.90 -4.53
CA ASN A 35 -9.87 8.32 -4.49
C ASN A 35 -11.04 8.67 -5.44
N ASP A 36 -11.68 7.66 -6.02
CA ASP A 36 -12.98 7.75 -6.67
C ASP A 36 -13.97 6.83 -5.93
N THR A 37 -14.38 7.28 -4.74
CA THR A 37 -15.22 6.50 -3.83
C THR A 37 -16.60 6.19 -4.42
N THR A 38 -17.03 6.93 -5.45
CA THR A 38 -18.30 6.70 -6.14
C THR A 38 -18.25 5.50 -7.08
N LEU A 39 -17.14 5.30 -7.81
CA LEU A 39 -16.97 4.16 -8.71
C LEU A 39 -16.78 2.87 -7.89
N LEU A 40 -15.91 2.88 -6.88
CA LEU A 40 -15.71 1.69 -6.03
C LEU A 40 -16.88 1.37 -5.10
N SER A 41 -17.78 2.32 -4.81
CA SER A 41 -18.95 2.05 -3.96
C SER A 41 -19.93 1.01 -4.54
N GLY A 42 -19.80 0.70 -5.84
CA GLY A 42 -20.63 -0.29 -6.51
C GLY A 42 -20.01 -1.68 -6.64
N CYS A 43 -18.71 -1.87 -6.41
CA CYS A 43 -18.05 -3.17 -6.61
C CYS A 43 -18.18 -4.04 -5.36
N SER A 44 -18.98 -5.11 -5.44
CA SER A 44 -19.11 -6.11 -4.37
C SER A 44 -18.99 -7.52 -4.95
N SER A 45 -17.96 -8.25 -4.53
CA SER A 45 -17.81 -9.70 -4.81
C SER A 45 -18.65 -10.58 -3.89
N HIS A 46 -19.43 -9.99 -2.97
CA HIS A 46 -20.20 -10.69 -1.96
C HIS A 46 -21.72 -10.59 -2.15
N CYS A 47 -22.16 -10.10 -3.31
CA CYS A 47 -23.58 -10.17 -3.65
C CYS A 47 -23.99 -11.64 -3.74
N THR A 48 -25.06 -12.00 -3.03
CA THR A 48 -25.54 -13.38 -2.89
C THR A 48 -27.06 -13.34 -2.79
N LEU A 49 -27.71 -14.42 -3.23
CA LEU A 49 -29.17 -14.54 -3.20
C LEU A 49 -29.73 -14.52 -1.76
N ASP A 50 -28.95 -14.97 -0.79
CA ASP A 50 -29.36 -15.04 0.61
C ASP A 50 -29.45 -13.67 1.29
N PHE A 51 -28.56 -12.75 0.92
CA PHE A 51 -28.44 -11.44 1.56
C PHE A 51 -29.09 -10.31 0.74
N ASP A 52 -29.15 -10.41 -0.58
CA ASP A 52 -29.72 -9.36 -1.45
C ASP A 52 -31.16 -9.67 -1.88
N LYS A 53 -32.12 -9.42 -0.97
CA LYS A 53 -33.55 -9.63 -1.23
C LYS A 53 -34.16 -8.63 -2.21
N THR A 54 -33.49 -7.51 -2.47
CA THR A 54 -34.00 -6.38 -3.27
C THR A 54 -33.28 -6.18 -4.60
N LEU A 55 -32.32 -7.05 -4.95
CA LEU A 55 -31.43 -6.94 -6.12
C LEU A 55 -30.57 -5.66 -6.14
N GLU A 56 -30.47 -4.96 -5.02
CA GLU A 56 -29.80 -3.67 -4.98
C GLU A 56 -28.28 -3.83 -5.09
N CYS A 57 -27.72 -4.88 -4.48
CA CYS A 57 -26.30 -5.21 -4.56
C CYS A 57 -25.91 -5.56 -6.01
N TRP A 58 -26.70 -6.44 -6.64
CA TRP A 58 -26.47 -6.86 -8.03
C TRP A 58 -26.60 -5.69 -9.02
N THR A 59 -27.61 -4.84 -8.85
CA THR A 59 -27.82 -3.68 -9.74
C THR A 59 -26.66 -2.68 -9.66
N LYS A 60 -26.15 -2.41 -8.44
CA LYS A 60 -24.98 -1.53 -8.24
C LYS A 60 -23.71 -2.13 -8.83
N THR A 61 -23.52 -3.43 -8.64
CA THR A 61 -22.35 -4.17 -9.16
C THR A 61 -22.37 -4.23 -10.69
N LEU A 62 -23.52 -4.51 -11.30
CA LEU A 62 -23.68 -4.49 -12.75
C LEU A 62 -23.35 -3.11 -13.32
N LYS A 63 -23.90 -2.04 -12.73
CA LYS A 63 -23.61 -0.66 -13.15
C LYS A 63 -22.12 -0.33 -13.08
N PHE A 64 -21.41 -0.80 -12.06
CA PHE A 64 -19.97 -0.63 -11.94
C PHE A 64 -19.22 -1.31 -13.11
N TYR A 65 -19.54 -2.57 -13.41
CA TYR A 65 -18.91 -3.30 -14.51
C TYR A 65 -19.25 -2.71 -15.88
N GLU A 66 -20.49 -2.28 -16.12
CA GLU A 66 -20.88 -1.61 -17.37
C GLU A 66 -20.05 -0.34 -17.61
N GLN A 67 -19.89 0.50 -16.58
CA GLN A 67 -19.11 1.74 -16.68
C GLN A 67 -17.63 1.45 -16.90
N THR A 68 -17.09 0.46 -16.19
CA THR A 68 -15.68 0.07 -16.28
C THR A 68 -15.37 -0.57 -17.63
N LEU A 69 -16.23 -1.46 -18.11
CA LEU A 69 -16.11 -2.12 -19.40
C LEU A 69 -16.17 -1.10 -20.54
N VAL A 70 -17.20 -0.25 -20.58
CA VAL A 70 -17.31 0.80 -21.61
C VAL A 70 -16.12 1.76 -21.55
N GLY A 71 -15.65 2.11 -20.35
CA GLY A 71 -14.44 2.92 -20.16
C GLY A 71 -13.19 2.26 -20.75
N GLY A 72 -12.97 0.98 -20.44
CA GLY A 72 -11.86 0.18 -20.95
C GLY A 72 -11.87 0.05 -22.48
N LEU A 73 -13.02 -0.30 -23.07
CA LEU A 73 -13.17 -0.45 -24.53
C LEU A 73 -12.90 0.88 -25.26
N ARG A 74 -13.42 2.00 -24.74
CA ARG A 74 -13.14 3.35 -25.29
C ARG A 74 -11.66 3.70 -25.18
N HIS A 75 -11.05 3.44 -24.04
CA HIS A 75 -9.64 3.74 -23.82
C HIS A 75 -8.74 2.92 -24.74
N TYR A 76 -9.01 1.62 -24.89
CA TYR A 76 -8.32 0.74 -25.83
C TYR A 76 -8.35 1.29 -27.26
N SER A 77 -9.54 1.69 -27.74
CA SER A 77 -9.70 2.27 -29.08
C SER A 77 -8.93 3.59 -29.25
N ASN A 78 -8.95 4.45 -28.24
CA ASN A 78 -8.19 5.70 -28.24
C ASN A 78 -6.68 5.45 -28.27
N VAL A 79 -6.19 4.48 -27.50
CA VAL A 79 -4.76 4.11 -27.48
C VAL A 79 -4.32 3.62 -28.85
N LEU A 80 -5.05 2.70 -29.48
CA LEU A 80 -4.72 2.22 -30.84
C LEU A 80 -4.65 3.36 -31.86
N THR A 81 -5.64 4.26 -31.82
CA THR A 81 -5.70 5.42 -32.71
C THR A 81 -4.50 6.35 -32.49
N ASN A 82 -4.16 6.61 -31.22
CA ASN A 82 -3.03 7.47 -30.85
C ASN A 82 -1.67 6.85 -31.22
N ILE A 83 -1.50 5.53 -31.09
CA ILE A 83 -0.29 4.83 -31.57
C ILE A 83 -0.13 5.02 -33.08
N GLY A 84 -1.21 4.81 -33.85
CA GLY A 84 -1.21 5.03 -35.29
C GLY A 84 -0.85 6.47 -35.67
N TYR A 85 -1.47 7.44 -35.00
CA TYR A 85 -1.21 8.86 -35.19
C TYR A 85 0.25 9.21 -34.88
N TRP A 86 0.75 8.79 -33.72
CA TRP A 86 2.13 9.02 -33.29
C TRP A 86 3.13 8.38 -34.26
N SER A 87 2.88 7.14 -34.71
CA SER A 87 3.76 6.44 -35.66
C SER A 87 3.90 7.21 -36.97
N LYS A 88 2.79 7.70 -37.53
CA LYS A 88 2.78 8.52 -38.74
C LYS A 88 3.55 9.83 -38.56
N HIS A 89 3.30 10.54 -37.46
CA HIS A 89 3.95 11.83 -37.20
C HIS A 89 5.46 11.68 -36.99
N ASN A 90 5.92 10.56 -36.42
CA ASN A 90 7.34 10.28 -36.19
C ASN A 90 8.03 9.56 -37.35
N LYS A 91 7.39 9.48 -38.53
CA LYS A 91 7.92 8.80 -39.74
C LYS A 91 8.34 7.36 -39.47
N LYS A 92 7.66 6.68 -38.54
CA LYS A 92 7.84 5.26 -38.26
C LYS A 92 6.98 4.43 -39.22
N THR A 93 7.20 3.11 -39.21
CA THR A 93 6.42 2.19 -40.03
C THR A 93 4.92 2.33 -39.75
N PRO A 94 4.07 2.31 -40.79
CA PRO A 94 2.62 2.38 -40.60
C PRO A 94 2.16 1.27 -39.66
N ILE A 95 1.16 1.60 -38.83
CA ILE A 95 0.57 0.65 -37.90
C ILE A 95 -0.15 -0.46 -38.69
N ASP A 96 0.09 -1.70 -38.31
CA ASP A 96 -0.65 -2.86 -38.81
C ASP A 96 -1.77 -3.20 -37.82
N PHE A 97 -2.98 -2.70 -38.08
CA PHE A 97 -4.13 -2.95 -37.23
C PHE A 97 -4.49 -4.44 -37.12
N GLN A 98 -4.29 -5.23 -38.18
CA GLN A 98 -4.56 -6.68 -38.16
C GLN A 98 -3.59 -7.40 -37.23
N LYS A 99 -2.33 -6.97 -37.20
CA LYS A 99 -1.37 -7.48 -36.22
C LYS A 99 -1.81 -7.20 -34.79
N TYR A 100 -2.27 -5.99 -34.48
CA TYR A 100 -2.75 -5.64 -33.14
C TYR A 100 -4.01 -6.41 -32.73
N GLU A 101 -4.91 -6.67 -33.67
CA GLU A 101 -6.10 -7.50 -33.50
C GLU A 101 -5.71 -8.93 -33.11
N ALA A 102 -4.92 -9.59 -33.96
CA ALA A 102 -4.47 -10.97 -33.73
C ALA A 102 -3.69 -11.11 -32.44
N GLU A 103 -2.82 -10.16 -32.12
CA GLU A 103 -2.08 -10.15 -30.86
C GLU A 103 -2.98 -9.94 -29.64
N THR A 104 -4.02 -9.10 -29.75
CA THR A 104 -4.95 -8.84 -28.64
C THR A 104 -5.82 -10.06 -28.35
N ILE A 105 -6.36 -10.69 -29.40
CA ILE A 105 -7.08 -11.96 -29.30
C ILE A 105 -6.17 -13.03 -28.67
N ALA A 106 -4.93 -13.14 -29.14
CA ALA A 106 -3.97 -14.10 -28.60
C ALA A 106 -3.58 -13.82 -27.13
N ARG A 107 -3.61 -12.56 -26.69
CA ARG A 107 -3.42 -12.18 -25.28
C ARG A 107 -4.65 -12.54 -24.46
N MET A 108 -5.85 -12.19 -24.91
CA MET A 108 -7.10 -12.49 -24.20
C MET A 108 -7.32 -13.99 -24.01
N ARG A 109 -7.00 -14.81 -25.02
CA ARG A 109 -7.04 -16.28 -24.93
C ARG A 109 -6.09 -16.89 -23.88
N LYS A 110 -5.08 -16.14 -23.43
CA LYS A 110 -4.10 -16.60 -22.43
C LYS A 110 -4.41 -16.13 -21.02
N ILE A 111 -5.34 -15.20 -20.85
CA ILE A 111 -5.73 -14.71 -19.54
C ILE A 111 -6.56 -15.83 -18.91
N GLU A 112 -5.99 -16.50 -17.92
CA GLU A 112 -6.75 -17.40 -17.05
C GLU A 112 -7.67 -16.51 -16.19
N PRO A 113 -8.99 -16.78 -16.14
CA PRO A 113 -9.88 -16.03 -15.28
C PRO A 113 -9.38 -16.16 -13.85
N GLY A 114 -9.29 -15.02 -13.14
CA GLY A 114 -9.02 -15.07 -11.70
C GLY A 114 -10.11 -15.88 -11.00
N ASN A 115 -9.79 -16.45 -9.83
CA ASN A 115 -10.64 -17.34 -9.03
C ASN A 115 -12.03 -16.77 -8.62
N ALA A 116 -12.46 -15.63 -9.13
CA ALA A 116 -13.74 -14.98 -8.84
C ALA A 116 -14.46 -14.40 -10.08
N GLU A 117 -13.87 -14.47 -11.28
CA GLU A 117 -14.35 -13.69 -12.43
C GLU A 117 -15.13 -14.51 -13.47
N ASP A 118 -14.98 -15.85 -13.50
CA ASP A 118 -15.68 -16.70 -14.47
C ASP A 118 -15.82 -18.15 -13.99
N GLU A 119 -16.48 -18.37 -12.85
CA GLU A 119 -16.62 -19.73 -12.28
C GLU A 119 -17.49 -20.66 -13.16
N ASP A 120 -18.37 -20.09 -13.99
CA ASP A 120 -19.34 -20.83 -14.80
C ASP A 120 -19.03 -20.82 -16.31
N ALA A 121 -17.88 -20.28 -16.73
CA ALA A 121 -17.50 -20.14 -18.15
C ALA A 121 -18.60 -19.46 -18.98
N VAL A 122 -19.18 -18.37 -18.46
CA VAL A 122 -20.32 -17.68 -19.07
C VAL A 122 -19.92 -17.00 -20.38
N ILE A 123 -18.65 -16.63 -20.52
CA ILE A 123 -18.11 -15.95 -21.70
C ILE A 123 -17.19 -16.91 -22.47
N GLU A 124 -17.55 -17.18 -23.72
CA GLU A 124 -16.73 -18.02 -24.60
C GLU A 124 -15.62 -17.20 -25.29
N PRO A 125 -14.51 -17.85 -25.70
CA PRO A 125 -13.46 -17.19 -26.45
C PRO A 125 -13.90 -16.40 -27.69
N SER A 126 -14.92 -16.89 -28.39
CA SER A 126 -15.48 -16.24 -29.57
C SER A 126 -16.14 -14.89 -29.26
N ASP A 127 -16.67 -14.71 -28.05
CA ASP A 127 -17.44 -13.50 -27.71
C ASP A 127 -16.53 -12.26 -27.64
N TYR A 128 -15.33 -12.40 -27.08
CA TYR A 128 -14.38 -11.29 -27.06
C TYR A 128 -13.65 -11.09 -28.40
N GLU A 129 -13.59 -12.10 -29.27
CA GLU A 129 -13.03 -11.96 -30.62
C GLU A 129 -13.82 -10.95 -31.44
N GLU A 130 -15.14 -11.11 -31.50
CA GLU A 130 -16.03 -10.18 -32.22
C GLU A 130 -15.95 -8.75 -31.65
N ILE A 131 -15.85 -8.62 -30.33
CA ILE A 131 -15.70 -7.32 -29.67
C ILE A 131 -14.38 -6.65 -30.07
N VAL A 132 -13.27 -7.40 -30.07
CA VAL A 132 -11.95 -6.88 -30.43
C VAL A 132 -11.90 -6.49 -31.90
N GLU A 133 -12.42 -7.31 -32.80
CA GLU A 133 -12.49 -7.03 -34.25
C GLU A 133 -13.23 -5.70 -34.51
N ASN A 134 -14.43 -5.55 -33.94
CA ASN A 134 -15.23 -4.34 -34.06
C ASN A 134 -14.51 -3.10 -33.50
N LEU A 135 -13.81 -3.24 -32.37
CA LEU A 135 -13.04 -2.15 -31.78
C LEU A 135 -11.84 -1.74 -32.64
N VAL A 136 -11.09 -2.71 -33.16
CA VAL A 136 -9.93 -2.44 -34.00
C VAL A 136 -10.37 -1.80 -35.32
N GLU A 137 -11.42 -2.32 -35.94
CA GLU A 137 -11.98 -1.75 -37.18
C GLU A 137 -12.42 -0.29 -36.97
N LYS A 138 -13.11 -0.01 -35.86
CA LYS A 138 -13.55 1.35 -35.53
C LYS A 138 -12.39 2.28 -35.21
N SER A 139 -11.33 1.77 -34.60
CA SER A 139 -10.09 2.51 -34.33
C SER A 139 -9.36 2.85 -35.64
N LYS A 140 -9.29 1.89 -36.57
CA LYS A 140 -8.71 2.10 -37.90
C LYS A 140 -9.45 3.18 -38.69
N LYS A 141 -10.78 3.12 -38.75
CA LYS A 141 -11.61 4.15 -39.41
C LYS A 141 -11.40 5.53 -38.78
N THR A 142 -11.35 5.59 -37.45
CA THR A 142 -11.08 6.85 -36.72
C THR A 142 -9.69 7.40 -37.06
N TYR A 143 -8.68 6.54 -37.07
CA TYR A 143 -7.31 6.89 -37.46
C TYR A 143 -7.24 7.43 -38.89
N GLU A 144 -7.83 6.73 -39.85
CA GLU A 144 -7.87 7.14 -41.27
C GLU A 144 -8.50 8.53 -41.41
N ASN A 145 -9.63 8.77 -40.73
CA ASN A 145 -10.29 10.08 -40.73
C ASN A 145 -9.38 11.20 -40.19
N MET A 146 -8.65 10.96 -39.10
CA MET A 146 -7.70 11.93 -38.53
C MET A 146 -6.51 12.18 -39.47
N VAL A 147 -6.03 11.13 -40.13
CA VAL A 147 -4.94 11.19 -41.10
C VAL A 147 -5.33 11.98 -42.35
N HIS A 148 -6.54 11.77 -42.87
CA HIS A 148 -7.05 12.43 -44.07
C HIS A 148 -7.39 13.91 -43.84
N GLN A 149 -7.72 14.30 -42.60
CA GLN A 149 -8.03 15.70 -42.27
C GLN A 149 -6.81 16.64 -42.40
N ASN A 150 -5.58 16.14 -42.54
CA ASN A 150 -4.37 16.90 -42.88
C ASN A 150 -4.17 18.19 -42.07
N ASN A 151 -4.72 18.25 -40.85
CA ASN A 151 -4.69 19.44 -40.03
C ASN A 151 -3.43 19.39 -39.14
N PRO A 152 -2.44 20.28 -39.36
CA PRO A 152 -1.20 20.30 -38.60
C PRO A 152 -1.40 20.65 -37.12
N ASN A 153 -2.56 21.20 -36.75
CA ASN A 153 -2.90 21.56 -35.37
C ASN A 153 -3.73 20.48 -34.66
N GLN A 154 -3.98 19.34 -35.31
CA GLN A 154 -4.77 18.27 -34.71
C GLN A 154 -3.93 17.50 -33.70
N THR A 155 -4.17 17.76 -32.43
CA THR A 155 -3.55 17.04 -31.32
C THR A 155 -4.07 15.60 -31.24
N PRO A 156 -3.27 14.64 -30.74
CA PRO A 156 -3.76 13.29 -30.45
C PRO A 156 -5.00 13.34 -29.55
N LEU A 157 -5.85 12.31 -29.64
CA LEU A 157 -7.01 12.19 -28.75
C LEU A 157 -6.53 12.33 -27.31
N PRO A 158 -7.20 13.13 -26.46
CA PRO A 158 -6.83 13.25 -25.07
C PRO A 158 -6.95 11.87 -24.41
N SER A 159 -5.82 11.19 -24.26
CA SER A 159 -5.73 9.97 -23.47
C SER A 159 -5.49 10.41 -22.04
N VAL A 160 -6.58 10.67 -21.32
CA VAL A 160 -6.52 10.63 -19.86
C VAL A 160 -6.28 9.16 -19.53
N CYS A 161 -5.06 8.82 -19.09
CA CYS A 161 -4.82 7.51 -18.53
C CYS A 161 -5.81 7.32 -17.38
N PRO A 162 -6.52 6.18 -17.28
CA PRO A 162 -7.22 5.87 -16.05
C PRO A 162 -6.21 6.04 -14.91
N LEU A 163 -6.64 6.64 -13.79
CA LEU A 163 -5.84 6.65 -12.58
C LEU A 163 -5.34 5.22 -12.38
N GLY A 164 -4.03 5.03 -12.40
CA GLY A 164 -3.47 3.69 -12.36
C GLY A 164 -4.05 2.94 -11.15
N CYS A 165 -4.37 1.66 -11.31
CA CYS A 165 -4.60 0.75 -10.18
C CYS A 165 -3.32 0.54 -9.35
N GLU A 166 -2.29 1.37 -9.54
CA GLU A 166 -1.18 1.51 -8.62
C GLU A 166 -1.76 1.87 -7.26
N LYS A 167 -1.75 0.89 -6.36
CA LYS A 167 -2.14 1.04 -4.97
C LYS A 167 -1.47 2.30 -4.44
N SER A 168 -2.26 3.34 -4.15
CA SER A 168 -1.74 4.60 -3.59
C SER A 168 -0.80 4.24 -2.44
N TRP A 169 0.45 4.65 -2.59
CA TRP A 169 1.50 4.41 -1.59
C TRP A 169 1.31 5.33 -0.38
N ASP A 170 0.48 6.38 -0.52
CA ASP A 170 0.23 7.41 0.49
C ASP A 170 -0.22 6.85 1.85
N PRO A 171 -1.20 5.93 1.96
CA PRO A 171 -1.58 5.35 3.25
C PRO A 171 -0.47 4.51 3.89
N TRP A 172 0.32 3.78 3.10
CA TRP A 172 1.44 2.98 3.62
C TRP A 172 2.60 3.86 4.09
N TYR A 173 2.88 4.91 3.33
CA TYR A 173 3.88 5.91 3.68
C TYR A 173 3.49 6.66 4.97
N LEU A 174 2.21 7.02 5.11
CA LEU A 174 1.71 7.65 6.34
C LEU A 174 1.82 6.70 7.56
N MET A 175 1.45 5.43 7.40
CA MET A 175 1.61 4.41 8.46
C MET A 175 3.08 4.25 8.85
N PHE A 176 3.99 4.23 7.88
CA PHE A 176 5.43 4.16 8.13
C PHE A 176 5.93 5.39 8.90
N LEU A 177 5.52 6.60 8.51
CA LEU A 177 5.90 7.84 9.21
C LEU A 177 5.42 7.87 10.66
N ILE A 178 4.18 7.44 10.92
CA ILE A 178 3.63 7.37 12.28
C ILE A 178 4.43 6.35 13.11
N SER A 179 4.69 5.17 12.56
CA SER A 179 5.48 4.13 13.24
C SER A 179 6.91 4.58 13.56
N ALA A 180 7.58 5.24 12.60
CA ALA A 180 8.90 5.82 12.80
C ALA A 180 8.88 6.90 13.89
N GLY A 181 7.88 7.78 13.89
CA GLY A 181 7.72 8.83 14.90
C GLY A 181 7.54 8.27 16.31
N ILE A 182 6.69 7.25 16.47
CA ILE A 182 6.48 6.57 17.77
C ILE A 182 7.78 5.94 18.27
N SER A 183 8.55 5.31 17.37
CA SER A 183 9.82 4.67 17.71
C SER A 183 10.85 5.68 18.24
N VAL A 184 10.94 6.85 17.62
CA VAL A 184 11.82 7.94 18.08
C VAL A 184 11.38 8.45 19.45
N ILE A 185 10.08 8.68 19.66
CA ILE A 185 9.54 9.14 20.95
C ILE A 185 9.86 8.13 22.06
N LEU A 186 9.64 6.84 21.81
CA LEU A 186 9.96 5.78 22.76
C LEU A 186 11.47 5.76 23.09
N GLY A 187 12.33 5.91 22.09
CA GLY A 187 13.78 6.03 22.28
C GLY A 187 14.20 7.23 23.14
N PHE A 188 13.53 8.38 22.99
CA PHE A 188 13.76 9.53 23.85
C PHE A 188 13.31 9.29 25.29
N VAL A 189 12.13 8.68 25.48
CA VAL A 189 11.61 8.38 26.82
C VAL A 189 12.53 7.39 27.56
N THR A 190 13.04 6.36 26.88
CA THR A 190 13.97 5.40 27.49
C THR A 190 15.31 6.06 27.84
N MET A 191 15.85 6.90 26.97
CA MET A 191 17.07 7.69 27.26
C MET A 191 16.91 8.58 28.50
N ILE A 192 15.78 9.29 28.61
CA ILE A 192 15.46 10.12 29.77
C ILE A 192 15.37 9.25 31.03
N PHE A 193 14.70 8.10 30.94
CA PHE A 193 14.55 7.18 32.07
C PHE A 193 15.88 6.64 32.57
N VAL A 194 16.76 6.19 31.65
CA VAL A 194 18.12 5.73 31.98
C VAL A 194 18.93 6.85 32.64
N TRP A 195 18.85 8.08 32.13
CA TRP A 195 19.53 9.23 32.73
C TRP A 195 19.04 9.53 34.16
N PHE A 196 17.73 9.41 34.43
CA PHE A 196 17.20 9.57 35.78
C PHE A 196 17.67 8.48 36.74
N LEU A 197 17.78 7.24 36.27
CA LEU A 197 18.30 6.13 37.07
C LEU A 197 19.78 6.34 37.40
N ASP A 198 20.61 6.67 36.40
CA ASP A 198 22.05 6.93 36.58
C ASP A 198 22.30 8.09 37.56
N LYS A 199 21.49 9.15 37.45
CA LYS A 199 21.56 10.28 38.38
C LYS A 199 21.23 9.85 39.81
N ARG A 200 20.22 9.00 40.01
CA ARG A 200 19.84 8.53 41.36
C ARG A 200 20.94 7.66 41.96
N ASP A 201 21.48 6.72 41.19
CA ASP A 201 22.54 5.82 41.65
C ASP A 201 23.82 6.62 42.01
N THR A 202 24.11 7.69 41.26
CA THR A 202 25.22 8.61 41.57
C THR A 202 25.02 9.36 42.89
N GLU A 203 23.80 9.80 43.18
CA GLU A 203 23.50 10.51 44.44
C GLU A 203 23.50 9.55 45.64
N GLU A 204 23.01 8.32 45.48
CA GLU A 204 23.10 7.27 46.52
C GLU A 204 24.57 6.95 46.86
N ALA A 205 25.43 6.79 45.85
CA ALA A 205 26.86 6.54 46.06
C ALA A 205 27.59 7.69 46.78
N ARG A 206 27.16 8.95 46.56
CA ARG A 206 27.72 10.12 47.26
C ARG A 206 27.35 10.15 48.74
N LEU A 207 26.11 9.75 49.07
CA LEU A 207 25.65 9.68 50.46
C LEU A 207 26.42 8.61 51.24
N GLU A 208 26.64 7.42 50.66
CA GLU A 208 27.43 6.36 51.30
C GLU A 208 28.88 6.78 51.57
N LEU A 209 29.51 7.52 50.65
CA LEU A 209 30.87 8.04 50.84
C LEU A 209 30.93 9.09 51.96
N ALA A 210 29.92 9.95 52.08
CA ALA A 210 29.85 10.96 53.13
C ALA A 210 29.70 10.32 54.53
N GLU A 211 28.88 9.27 54.67
CA GLU A 211 28.76 8.53 55.93
C GLU A 211 30.07 7.85 56.35
N CYS A 212 30.83 7.30 55.39
CA CYS A 212 32.12 6.67 55.66
C CYS A 212 33.20 7.66 56.16
N GLU A 213 33.13 8.92 55.74
CA GLU A 213 34.07 9.96 56.17
C GLU A 213 33.80 10.41 57.61
N VAL A 214 32.52 10.51 58.00
CA VAL A 214 32.12 10.84 59.39
C VAL A 214 32.58 9.76 60.37
N VAL A 215 32.46 8.47 60.03
CA VAL A 215 32.90 7.35 60.89
C VAL A 215 34.41 7.33 61.11
N LYS A 216 35.22 7.84 60.19
CA LYS A 216 36.69 7.93 60.38
C LYS A 216 37.13 9.02 61.34
N LEU A 217 36.28 10.00 61.63
CA LEU A 217 36.60 11.14 62.49
C LEU A 217 36.23 10.92 63.95
N GLU A 218 35.60 9.80 64.32
CA GLU A 218 35.46 9.45 65.73
C GLU A 218 36.84 9.08 66.32
N PRO A 219 37.36 9.84 67.29
CA PRO A 219 38.68 9.60 67.85
C PRO A 219 38.70 8.28 68.62
N LYS A 220 39.73 7.47 68.37
CA LYS A 220 40.09 6.25 69.10
C LYS A 220 40.48 6.48 70.57
N ASP A 221 40.07 7.60 71.15
CA ASP A 221 40.48 8.03 72.49
C ASP A 221 39.57 7.43 73.59
N SER A 222 38.46 6.78 73.23
CA SER A 222 37.50 6.20 74.19
C SER A 222 37.83 4.76 74.64
N ILE A 223 38.82 4.08 74.03
CA ILE A 223 39.18 2.70 74.41
C ILE A 223 40.40 2.64 75.34
N ALA A 224 41.18 3.73 75.45
CA ALA A 224 42.35 3.77 76.33
C ALA A 224 42.00 3.87 77.83
N ASP A 225 40.77 4.25 78.18
CA ASP A 225 40.37 4.51 79.59
C ASP A 225 39.66 3.32 80.29
N LYS A 226 39.63 2.14 79.65
CA LYS A 226 39.06 0.91 80.22
C LYS A 226 40.08 -0.19 80.56
N ILE A 227 41.38 0.10 80.46
CA ILE A 227 42.45 -0.80 80.93
C ILE A 227 43.16 -0.13 82.11
N LYS A 228 42.50 -0.11 83.27
CA LYS A 228 43.12 0.12 84.58
C LYS A 228 42.36 -0.59 85.67
#